data_AF-A0A6A6TX90-F1
#
_entry.id   AF-A0A6A6TX90-F1
#
_cell.length_a   1.000
_cell.length_b   1.000
_cell.length_c   1.000
_cell.angle_alpha   90.00
_cell.angle_beta   90.00
_cell.angle_gamma   90.00
#
_symmetry.space_group_name_H-M   'P 1'
#
loop_
_entity.id
_entity.type
_entity.pdbx_description
1 polymer ?
#
loop_
_entity_poly.entity_id
_entity_poly.type
_entity_poly.pdbx_seq_one_letter_code
_entity_poly.pdbx_strand_id
1 'polypeptide(L)'
;MTKRKATDDLASTVRKRTPSQPFTAPKDAQTKHIVKRNSIESPLLRLPIELRHRIWKYVFDDGRILHIKHPNEEHDNSRKSKRVIVYGPWQNVFCASRENPVDMYEKSKTGPDPTFTGKGSPHFEMEEDEDWYTHLNCDEHMEVKLDTGKLPVWSEHRQFKLCKNPQPKATAQLQLFRACRQTFNEANQVFWSNTTFSFNDPHSFSLFMKERSTYQKKSIRTLRLGLDLWYPEVIDEWNKAFAAGLIKSLPGLRVLHLYVRNRCSHHHPGKSPRDTFHTLRSVIWPAHMLANFENFARLPLESVTVVWRNIIGDIAPSWSHEIGREWENRLRRYILGLY
;
A
#
# COMPACT_ATOMS: atom_id res chain seq x y z
N MET A 1 -33.25 -37.32 36.01
CA MET A 1 -31.89 -37.03 36.51
C MET A 1 -30.92 -37.02 35.32
N THR A 2 -30.69 -35.87 34.70
CA THR A 2 -29.73 -35.72 33.60
C THR A 2 -28.81 -34.56 33.92
N LYS A 3 -27.56 -34.89 34.28
CA LYS A 3 -26.50 -33.96 34.66
C LYS A 3 -26.13 -33.10 33.43
N ARG A 4 -26.41 -31.80 33.49
CA ARG A 4 -25.89 -30.82 32.52
C ARG A 4 -24.42 -30.52 32.84
N LYS A 5 -23.62 -30.60 31.79
CA LYS A 5 -22.16 -30.48 31.73
C LYS A 5 -21.78 -29.00 31.79
N ALA A 6 -20.93 -28.62 32.74
CA ALA A 6 -20.35 -27.29 32.82
C ALA A 6 -19.49 -27.03 31.59
N THR A 7 -19.79 -25.95 30.86
CA THR A 7 -18.95 -25.43 29.78
C THR A 7 -18.01 -24.39 30.37
N ASP A 8 -16.71 -24.64 30.22
CA ASP A 8 -15.61 -23.79 30.67
C ASP A 8 -15.64 -22.40 30.01
N ASP A 9 -15.85 -21.39 30.85
CA ASP A 9 -15.66 -19.97 30.54
C ASP A 9 -14.16 -19.63 30.46
N LEU A 10 -13.52 -19.95 29.33
CA LEU A 10 -12.23 -19.37 28.94
C LEU A 10 -12.45 -17.95 28.37
N ALA A 11 -12.95 -17.06 29.22
CA ALA A 11 -12.99 -15.63 28.92
C ALA A 11 -11.55 -15.12 28.82
N SER A 12 -11.09 -14.81 27.60
CA SER A 12 -9.79 -14.21 27.37
C SER A 12 -9.70 -12.90 28.16
N THR A 13 -8.86 -12.87 29.19
CA THR A 13 -8.56 -11.65 29.94
C THR A 13 -7.77 -10.72 29.04
N VAL A 14 -8.49 -9.88 28.29
CA VAL A 14 -7.90 -8.77 27.53
C VAL A 14 -7.24 -7.84 28.54
N ARG A 15 -5.92 -7.99 28.72
CA ARG A 15 -5.12 -7.09 29.57
C ARG A 15 -5.32 -5.67 29.05
N LYS A 16 -6.03 -4.84 29.81
CA LYS A 16 -6.19 -3.41 29.53
C LYS A 16 -4.80 -2.81 29.41
N ARG A 17 -4.39 -2.44 28.19
CA ARG A 17 -3.12 -1.74 27.96
C ARG A 17 -3.20 -0.40 28.69
N THR A 18 -2.35 -0.22 29.71
CA THR A 18 -2.20 1.04 30.42
C THR A 18 -1.84 2.12 29.40
N PRO A 19 -2.51 3.29 29.41
CA PRO A 19 -2.16 4.38 28.51
C PRO A 19 -0.66 4.69 28.63
N SER A 20 -0.01 4.97 27.51
CA SER A 20 1.43 5.24 27.46
C SER A 20 1.76 6.35 28.45
N GLN A 21 2.45 6.01 29.54
CA GLN A 21 2.81 7.02 30.53
C GLN A 21 3.58 8.15 29.86
N PRO A 22 3.31 9.43 30.22
CA PRO A 22 4.14 10.55 29.80
C PRO A 22 5.60 10.25 30.17
N PHE A 23 6.55 10.82 29.42
CA PHE A 23 7.98 10.56 29.57
C PHE A 23 8.42 10.82 31.02
N THR A 24 8.36 9.77 31.84
CA THR A 24 8.90 9.80 33.19
C THR A 24 10.40 9.63 33.04
N ALA A 25 11.15 10.55 33.64
CA ALA A 25 12.60 10.48 33.67
C ALA A 25 13.02 9.06 34.12
N PRO A 26 13.98 8.42 33.44
CA PRO A 26 14.42 7.08 33.78
C PRO A 26 14.75 7.02 35.27
N LYS A 27 14.19 6.03 35.98
CA LYS A 27 14.39 5.91 37.43
C LYS A 27 15.77 5.32 37.75
N ASP A 28 16.26 4.42 36.90
CA ASP A 28 17.52 3.73 37.09
C ASP A 28 18.74 4.62 36.76
N ALA A 29 19.78 4.50 37.58
CA ALA A 29 20.98 5.33 37.46
C ALA A 29 21.74 5.10 36.14
N GLN A 30 21.74 3.85 35.64
CA GLN A 30 22.43 3.48 34.41
C GLN A 30 21.80 4.18 33.18
N THR A 31 20.48 4.16 33.05
CA THR A 31 19.77 4.84 31.96
C THR A 31 19.91 6.35 32.07
N LYS A 32 19.89 6.92 33.29
CA LYS A 32 20.22 8.34 33.47
C LYS A 32 21.62 8.68 32.95
N HIS A 33 22.62 7.84 33.23
CA HIS A 33 23.98 8.01 32.73
C HIS A 33 24.03 7.90 31.19
N ILE A 34 23.37 6.91 30.59
CA ILE A 34 23.30 6.76 29.12
C ILE A 34 22.61 7.96 28.47
N VAL A 35 21.50 8.44 29.02
CA VAL A 35 20.79 9.62 28.51
C VAL A 35 21.67 10.86 28.59
N LYS A 36 22.33 11.10 29.73
CA LYS A 36 23.27 12.21 29.91
C LYS A 36 24.42 12.12 28.90
N ARG A 37 25.05 10.96 28.77
CA ARG A 37 26.13 10.74 27.79
C ARG A 37 25.65 11.00 26.36
N ASN A 38 24.51 10.43 25.96
CA ASN A 38 23.93 10.61 24.63
C ASN A 38 23.61 12.08 24.34
N SER A 39 23.13 12.85 25.33
CA SER A 39 22.89 14.29 25.14
C SER A 39 24.16 15.13 24.92
N ILE A 40 25.33 14.63 25.35
CA ILE A 40 26.61 15.33 25.22
C ILE A 40 27.39 14.83 23.99
N GLU A 41 27.38 13.52 23.74
CA GLU A 41 28.22 12.91 22.72
C GLU A 41 27.50 12.79 21.37
N SER A 42 26.18 12.57 21.34
CA SER A 42 25.46 12.39 20.09
C SER A 42 25.41 13.70 19.31
N PRO A 43 25.95 13.76 18.08
CA PRO A 43 25.86 14.95 17.24
C PRO A 43 24.40 15.34 16.97
N LEU A 44 23.54 14.35 16.74
CA LEU A 44 22.12 14.54 16.47
C LEU A 44 21.36 15.06 17.69
N LEU A 45 21.54 14.45 18.87
CA LEU A 45 20.75 14.82 20.06
C LEU A 45 21.19 16.16 20.69
N ARG A 46 22.38 16.65 20.35
CA ARG A 46 22.85 17.99 20.73
C ARG A 46 22.18 19.12 19.94
N LEU A 47 21.63 18.83 18.76
CA LEU A 47 20.96 19.84 17.95
C LEU A 47 19.70 20.34 18.67
N PRO A 48 19.32 21.62 18.53
CA PRO A 48 17.99 22.09 18.93
C PRO A 48 16.87 21.23 18.32
N ILE A 49 15.76 21.09 19.04
CA ILE A 49 14.65 20.21 18.64
C ILE A 49 14.07 20.60 17.28
N GLU A 50 14.12 21.88 16.94
CA GLU A 50 13.67 22.45 15.66
C GLU A 50 14.49 21.90 14.50
N LEU A 51 15.82 21.79 14.67
CA LEU A 51 16.69 21.21 13.65
C LEU A 51 16.46 19.71 13.53
N ARG A 52 16.26 18.99 14.65
CA ARG A 52 15.92 17.56 14.60
C ARG A 52 14.60 17.31 13.89
N HIS A 53 13.58 18.13 14.15
CA HIS A 53 12.31 18.08 13.41
C HIS A 53 12.50 18.33 11.92
N ARG A 54 13.35 19.28 11.52
CA ARG A 54 13.70 19.49 10.10
C ARG A 54 14.42 18.29 9.49
N ILE A 55 15.32 17.63 10.24
CA ILE A 55 15.97 16.40 9.81
C ILE A 55 14.93 15.29 9.62
N TRP A 56 14.03 15.07 10.59
CA TRP A 56 12.98 14.06 10.47
C TRP A 56 12.02 14.34 9.33
N LYS A 57 11.68 15.61 9.12
CA LYS A 57 10.94 16.03 7.94
C LYS A 57 11.72 15.65 6.69
N TYR A 58 12.97 16.05 6.53
CA TYR A 58 13.76 15.66 5.35
C TYR A 58 13.87 14.14 5.15
N VAL A 59 13.99 13.37 6.23
CA VAL A 59 14.09 11.90 6.17
C VAL A 59 12.76 11.24 5.78
N PHE A 60 11.60 11.80 6.14
CA PHE A 60 10.29 11.15 5.95
C PHE A 60 9.29 11.91 5.07
N ASP A 61 9.59 13.14 4.67
CA ASP A 61 8.70 14.08 3.96
C ASP A 61 9.05 14.23 2.48
N ASP A 62 9.88 13.34 1.94
CA ASP A 62 10.22 13.35 0.51
C ASP A 62 9.12 12.74 -0.37
N GLY A 63 7.91 12.59 0.17
CA GLY A 63 6.76 12.03 -0.56
C GLY A 63 6.93 10.55 -0.89
N ARG A 64 7.94 9.87 -0.32
CA ARG A 64 8.15 8.45 -0.59
C ARG A 64 6.96 7.60 -0.17
N ILE A 65 6.70 6.62 -1.02
CA ILE A 65 5.67 5.63 -0.81
C ILE A 65 6.31 4.42 -0.13
N LEU A 66 5.77 4.03 1.03
CA LEU A 66 6.16 2.80 1.70
C LEU A 66 5.18 1.70 1.29
N HIS A 67 5.64 0.78 0.43
CA HIS A 67 4.90 -0.41 0.07
C HIS A 67 5.00 -1.42 1.22
N ILE A 68 3.83 -1.84 1.72
CA ILE A 68 3.72 -2.83 2.77
C ILE A 68 3.14 -4.10 2.15
N LYS A 69 3.91 -5.18 2.19
CA LYS A 69 3.45 -6.51 1.81
C LYS A 69 3.54 -7.46 2.99
N HIS A 70 2.49 -8.24 3.19
CA HIS A 70 2.53 -9.37 4.09
C HIS A 70 3.19 -10.55 3.36
N PRO A 71 4.13 -11.29 3.98
CA PRO A 71 4.85 -12.38 3.32
C PRO A 71 3.96 -13.54 2.86
N ASN A 72 2.70 -13.60 3.31
CA ASN A 72 1.69 -14.56 2.83
C ASN A 72 0.92 -14.10 1.59
N GLU A 73 1.37 -13.04 0.93
CA GLU A 73 0.83 -12.58 -0.34
C GLU A 73 1.23 -13.47 -1.53
N GLU A 74 1.89 -14.62 -1.34
CA GLU A 74 2.01 -15.61 -2.41
C GLU A 74 0.61 -16.07 -2.82
N HIS A 75 0.06 -15.34 -3.79
CA HIS A 75 -1.06 -15.72 -4.62
C HIS A 75 -0.63 -16.93 -5.41
N ASP A 76 -0.66 -18.09 -4.75
CA ASP A 76 -0.78 -19.34 -5.47
C ASP A 76 -2.15 -19.29 -6.16
N ASN A 77 -2.14 -18.81 -7.41
CA ASN A 77 -3.30 -18.77 -8.29
C ASN A 77 -3.84 -20.19 -8.57
N SER A 78 -3.19 -21.25 -8.06
CA SER A 78 -3.80 -22.56 -7.96
C SER A 78 -4.97 -22.51 -6.97
N ARG A 79 -6.19 -22.37 -7.52
CA ARG A 79 -7.51 -22.34 -6.87
C ARG A 79 -7.81 -23.47 -5.86
N LYS A 80 -6.84 -24.33 -5.49
CA LYS A 80 -7.04 -25.52 -4.68
C LYS A 80 -6.00 -25.73 -3.57
N SER A 81 -4.91 -24.97 -3.50
CA SER A 81 -3.99 -25.14 -2.38
C SER A 81 -4.56 -24.42 -1.14
N LYS A 82 -4.67 -25.16 -0.03
CA LYS A 82 -4.98 -24.54 1.27
C LYS A 82 -3.90 -23.49 1.52
N ARG A 83 -4.28 -22.22 1.71
CA ARG A 83 -3.36 -21.15 2.09
C ARG A 83 -2.59 -21.59 3.34
N VAL A 84 -1.35 -22.05 3.17
CA VAL A 84 -0.44 -22.31 4.29
C VAL A 84 0.02 -20.95 4.76
N ILE A 85 -0.43 -20.54 5.95
CA ILE A 85 -0.05 -19.26 6.54
C ILE A 85 1.41 -19.39 7.00
N VAL A 86 2.35 -18.80 6.27
CA VAL A 86 3.76 -18.69 6.65
C VAL A 86 3.95 -17.40 7.47
N TYR A 87 4.30 -17.53 8.74
CA TYR A 87 4.55 -16.34 9.57
C TYR A 87 5.96 -15.78 9.26
N GLY A 88 6.05 -14.82 8.33
CA GLY A 88 7.27 -14.07 8.04
C GLY A 88 7.24 -12.63 8.57
N PRO A 89 8.38 -11.92 8.61
CA PRO A 89 8.41 -10.49 8.90
C PRO A 89 7.76 -9.68 7.76
N TRP A 90 7.13 -8.55 8.12
CA TRP A 90 6.60 -7.57 7.16
C TRP A 90 7.67 -7.14 6.15
N GLN A 91 7.33 -7.15 4.87
CA GLN A 91 8.18 -6.60 3.82
C GLN A 91 7.83 -5.13 3.61
N ASN A 92 8.76 -4.24 3.99
CA ASN A 92 8.60 -2.80 3.90
C ASN A 92 9.62 -2.25 2.90
N VAL A 93 9.14 -1.81 1.75
CA VAL A 93 10.01 -1.31 0.67
C VAL A 93 9.58 0.10 0.29
N PHE A 94 10.52 1.03 0.38
CA PHE A 94 10.29 2.36 -0.17
C PHE A 94 10.27 2.26 -1.69
N CYS A 95 9.31 2.94 -2.31
CA CYS A 95 9.28 3.04 -3.74
C CYS A 95 10.54 3.76 -4.24
N ALA A 96 11.19 3.18 -5.25
CA ALA A 96 12.35 3.77 -5.91
C ALA A 96 11.97 4.84 -6.94
N SER A 97 10.70 4.93 -7.33
CA SER A 97 10.23 5.91 -8.29
C SER A 97 10.41 7.33 -7.75
N ARG A 98 10.92 8.22 -8.60
CA ARG A 98 11.06 9.66 -8.31
C ARG A 98 9.73 10.40 -8.45
N GLU A 99 8.73 9.77 -9.07
CA GLU A 99 7.43 10.39 -9.30
C GLU A 99 6.55 10.26 -8.06
N ASN A 100 6.01 11.39 -7.62
CA ASN A 100 5.01 11.39 -6.57
C ASN A 100 3.62 10.98 -7.15
N PRO A 101 2.65 10.54 -6.32
CA PRO A 101 1.34 10.13 -6.80
C PRO A 101 0.53 11.20 -7.56
N VAL A 102 0.80 12.50 -7.31
CA VAL A 102 0.14 13.60 -8.01
C VAL A 102 0.69 13.72 -9.42
N ASP A 103 2.00 13.64 -9.60
CA ASP A 103 2.63 13.66 -10.92
C ASP A 103 2.11 12.52 -11.80
N MET A 104 1.96 11.32 -11.21
CA MET A 104 1.37 10.16 -11.89
C MET A 104 -0.08 10.42 -12.31
N TYR A 105 -0.87 11.06 -11.45
CA TYR A 105 -2.25 11.41 -11.80
C TYR A 105 -2.32 12.49 -12.89
N GLU A 106 -1.48 13.51 -12.84
CA GLU A 106 -1.46 14.54 -13.88
C GLU A 106 -1.05 13.94 -15.24
N LYS A 107 -0.05 13.06 -15.25
CA LYS A 107 0.35 12.32 -16.44
C LYS A 107 -0.73 11.34 -16.92
N SER A 108 -1.54 10.76 -16.02
CA SER A 108 -2.65 9.88 -16.44
C SER A 108 -3.76 10.65 -17.15
N LYS A 109 -3.86 11.97 -16.97
CA LYS A 109 -4.85 12.81 -17.67
C LYS A 109 -4.48 13.06 -19.13
N THR A 110 -3.19 13.19 -19.45
CA THR A 110 -2.72 13.57 -20.80
C THR A 110 -2.86 12.44 -21.83
N GLY A 111 -3.24 11.23 -21.40
CA GLY A 111 -3.27 10.05 -22.27
C GLY A 111 -1.85 9.58 -22.61
N PRO A 112 -1.71 8.42 -23.28
CA PRO A 112 -0.42 8.02 -23.83
C PRO A 112 0.06 9.10 -24.81
N ASP A 113 1.35 9.42 -24.76
CA ASP A 113 1.96 10.40 -25.66
C ASP A 113 1.57 10.05 -27.11
N PRO A 114 0.92 10.95 -27.87
CA PRO A 114 0.47 10.67 -29.23
C PRO A 114 1.63 10.34 -30.20
N THR A 115 2.88 10.60 -29.83
CA THR A 115 4.07 10.13 -30.57
C THR A 115 4.23 8.60 -30.53
N PHE A 116 3.59 7.92 -29.58
CA PHE A 116 3.57 6.46 -29.42
C PHE A 116 2.49 5.77 -30.26
N THR A 117 2.18 6.30 -31.45
CA THR A 117 1.32 5.58 -32.40
C THR A 117 2.16 4.56 -33.16
N GLY A 118 2.16 3.33 -32.64
CA GLY A 118 2.71 2.16 -33.31
C GLY A 118 2.10 1.97 -34.70
N LYS A 119 2.74 2.56 -35.71
CA LYS A 119 2.53 2.23 -37.13
C LYS A 119 3.77 1.51 -37.63
N GLY A 120 3.74 0.19 -37.52
CA GLY A 120 4.35 -0.72 -38.49
C GLY A 120 5.88 -0.71 -38.61
N SER A 121 6.63 -0.79 -37.50
CA SER A 121 8.05 -1.15 -37.59
C SER A 121 8.25 -2.63 -37.21
N PRO A 122 8.57 -3.53 -38.17
CA PRO A 122 9.01 -4.88 -37.86
C PRO A 122 10.50 -4.78 -37.48
N HIS A 123 10.83 -5.15 -36.24
CA HIS A 123 12.19 -5.08 -35.67
C HIS A 123 12.73 -3.68 -35.33
N PHE A 124 12.07 -2.99 -34.40
CA PHE A 124 12.82 -2.13 -33.48
C PHE A 124 12.85 -2.80 -32.12
N GLU A 125 14.06 -3.10 -31.63
CA GLU A 125 14.28 -3.32 -30.21
C GLU A 125 13.83 -2.04 -29.50
N MET A 126 12.67 -2.12 -28.85
CA MET A 126 12.19 -1.08 -27.97
C MET A 126 13.28 -0.87 -26.92
N GLU A 127 13.96 0.27 -26.95
CA GLU A 127 14.53 0.82 -25.73
C GLU A 127 13.32 1.12 -24.84
N GLU A 128 13.11 0.22 -23.89
CA GLU A 128 12.01 0.21 -22.93
C GLU A 128 12.09 1.49 -22.10
N ASP A 129 11.25 2.48 -22.39
CA ASP A 129 11.03 3.61 -21.47
C ASP A 129 10.30 3.09 -20.22
N GLU A 130 11.10 2.57 -19.28
CA GLU A 130 10.75 1.93 -18.00
C GLU A 130 10.02 2.87 -17.00
N ASP A 131 9.89 4.16 -17.30
CA ASP A 131 9.57 5.18 -16.29
C ASP A 131 8.13 5.11 -15.78
N TRP A 132 7.14 4.84 -16.64
CA TRP A 132 5.73 4.68 -16.23
C TRP A 132 5.48 3.37 -15.44
N TYR A 133 6.41 2.42 -15.55
CA TYR A 133 6.37 1.12 -14.88
C TYR A 133 7.10 1.10 -13.53
N THR A 134 7.82 2.16 -13.15
CA THR A 134 8.70 2.15 -11.97
C THR A 134 8.01 1.74 -10.65
N HIS A 135 6.73 2.06 -10.45
CA HIS A 135 5.97 1.57 -9.28
C HIS A 135 5.50 0.11 -9.43
N LEU A 136 5.18 -0.35 -10.65
CA LEU A 136 4.86 -1.77 -10.88
C LEU A 136 6.12 -2.63 -10.78
N ASN A 137 7.27 -2.16 -11.24
CA ASN A 137 8.54 -2.85 -11.07
C ASN A 137 8.95 -2.91 -9.60
N CYS A 138 8.58 -1.93 -8.76
CA CYS A 138 8.70 -2.10 -7.31
C CYS A 138 7.83 -3.26 -6.79
N ASP A 139 6.67 -3.52 -7.39
CA ASP A 139 5.79 -4.63 -7.04
C ASP A 139 6.23 -5.98 -7.64
N GLU A 140 6.72 -6.01 -8.89
CA GLU A 140 7.16 -7.19 -9.63
C GLU A 140 8.58 -7.63 -9.23
N HIS A 141 9.50 -6.70 -8.93
CA HIS A 141 10.82 -7.04 -8.37
C HIS A 141 10.77 -7.52 -6.90
N MET A 142 9.62 -7.45 -6.23
CA MET A 142 9.44 -8.04 -4.89
C MET A 142 9.24 -9.56 -4.95
N GLU A 143 8.85 -10.13 -6.10
CA GLU A 143 8.69 -11.58 -6.31
C GLU A 143 10.03 -12.34 -6.44
N VAL A 144 11.15 -11.74 -6.01
CA VAL A 144 12.40 -12.49 -5.84
C VAL A 144 12.18 -13.48 -4.71
N LYS A 145 11.91 -14.73 -5.10
CA LYS A 145 11.77 -15.89 -4.20
C LYS A 145 12.86 -15.83 -3.14
N LEU A 146 12.46 -15.73 -1.87
CA LEU A 146 13.34 -16.05 -0.76
C LEU A 146 13.65 -17.55 -0.89
N ASP A 147 14.80 -17.88 -1.46
CA ASP A 147 15.28 -19.24 -1.57
C ASP A 147 15.56 -19.76 -0.15
N THR A 148 14.55 -20.36 0.45
CA THR A 148 14.54 -20.76 1.87
C THR A 148 15.24 -22.09 2.11
N GLY A 149 16.12 -22.56 1.22
CA GLY A 149 16.86 -23.77 1.58
C GLY A 149 18.00 -24.33 0.73
N LYS A 150 18.30 -23.91 -0.51
CA LYS A 150 19.42 -24.54 -1.26
C LYS A 150 20.18 -23.56 -2.16
N LEU A 151 21.52 -23.62 -2.07
CA LEU A 151 22.48 -22.99 -2.99
C LEU A 151 22.23 -23.43 -4.46
N PRO A 152 22.57 -22.60 -5.46
CA PRO A 152 21.89 -22.61 -6.75
C PRO A 152 22.36 -23.75 -7.66
N VAL A 153 21.39 -24.47 -8.22
CA VAL A 153 21.53 -25.10 -9.53
C VAL A 153 20.70 -24.25 -10.48
N TRP A 154 21.38 -23.53 -11.36
CA TRP A 154 20.77 -22.71 -12.40
C TRP A 154 20.01 -23.63 -13.37
N SER A 155 18.68 -23.58 -13.36
CA SER A 155 17.89 -24.06 -14.49
C SER A 155 17.53 -22.86 -15.36
N GLU A 156 18.24 -22.74 -16.47
CA GLU A 156 17.86 -21.94 -17.63
C GLU A 156 16.46 -22.38 -18.08
N HIS A 157 15.48 -21.49 -18.10
CA HIS A 157 14.48 -21.30 -19.18
C HIS A 157 13.46 -20.24 -18.73
N ARG A 158 13.40 -19.15 -19.51
CA ARG A 158 12.72 -17.84 -19.29
C ARG A 158 13.52 -16.79 -18.53
N GLN A 159 14.54 -16.27 -19.21
CA GLN A 159 15.08 -14.95 -18.93
C GLN A 159 14.03 -13.90 -19.32
N PHE A 160 13.20 -13.48 -18.36
CA PHE A 160 12.84 -12.06 -18.32
C PHE A 160 14.18 -11.31 -18.18
N LYS A 161 14.44 -10.31 -19.03
CA LYS A 161 15.56 -9.37 -18.87
C LYS A 161 15.32 -8.57 -17.57
N LEU A 162 15.54 -9.22 -16.43
CA LEU A 162 15.68 -8.56 -15.15
C LEU A 162 16.87 -7.61 -15.28
N CYS A 163 16.64 -6.33 -14.96
CA CYS A 163 17.63 -5.27 -14.96
C CYS A 163 19.00 -5.81 -14.51
N LYS A 164 20.02 -5.69 -15.36
CA LYS A 164 21.35 -6.34 -15.19
C LYS A 164 22.12 -5.94 -13.93
N ASN A 165 21.54 -5.09 -13.07
CA ASN A 165 21.98 -4.84 -11.71
C ASN A 165 20.75 -4.41 -10.89
N PRO A 166 20.07 -5.32 -10.15
CA PRO A 166 19.08 -4.88 -9.17
C PRO A 166 19.84 -4.07 -8.12
N GLN A 167 19.69 -2.74 -8.16
CA GLN A 167 20.18 -1.88 -7.09
C GLN A 167 19.66 -2.45 -5.76
N PRO A 168 20.51 -2.56 -4.73
CA PRO A 168 20.09 -3.15 -3.46
C PRO A 168 18.83 -2.46 -2.97
N LYS A 169 17.76 -3.25 -2.82
CA LYS A 169 16.43 -2.76 -2.41
C LYS A 169 16.62 -1.89 -1.17
N ALA A 170 16.25 -0.62 -1.27
CA ALA A 170 16.22 0.27 -0.12
C ALA A 170 15.10 -0.19 0.82
N THR A 171 15.39 -1.23 1.61
CA THR A 171 14.53 -1.66 2.70
C THR A 171 14.34 -0.46 3.61
N ALA A 172 13.10 -0.21 4.03
CA ALA A 172 12.85 0.88 4.94
C ALA A 172 13.65 0.63 6.21
N GLN A 173 14.67 1.46 6.46
CA GLN A 173 15.52 1.36 7.64
C GLN A 173 14.75 1.87 8.88
N LEU A 174 13.71 1.13 9.26
CA LEU A 174 12.99 1.30 10.51
C LEU A 174 13.87 0.98 11.73
N GLN A 175 15.14 0.59 11.51
CA GLN A 175 16.16 0.50 12.55
C GLN A 175 16.40 1.84 13.25
N LEU A 176 16.14 2.98 12.60
CA LEU A 176 16.21 4.29 13.25
C LEU A 176 15.32 4.37 14.50
N PHE A 177 14.14 3.74 14.46
CA PHE A 177 13.22 3.65 15.60
C PHE A 177 13.76 2.83 16.77
N ARG A 178 14.81 2.04 16.55
CA ARG A 178 15.45 1.21 17.57
C ARG A 178 16.70 1.87 18.18
N ALA A 179 17.18 2.97 17.63
CA ALA A 179 18.43 3.60 18.07
C ALA A 179 18.34 4.12 19.51
N CYS A 180 17.37 4.99 19.79
CA CYS A 180 17.09 5.42 21.15
C CYS A 180 15.63 5.88 21.29
N ARG A 181 15.15 5.94 22.54
CA ARG A 181 13.77 6.33 22.87
C ARG A 181 13.43 7.76 22.45
N GLN A 182 14.39 8.68 22.53
CA GLN A 182 14.17 10.08 22.13
C GLN A 182 13.96 10.20 20.62
N THR A 183 14.87 9.62 19.83
CA THR A 183 14.71 9.52 18.36
C THR A 183 13.41 8.85 18.00
N PHE A 184 13.05 7.74 18.66
CA PHE A 184 11.77 7.09 18.45
C PHE A 184 10.60 8.07 18.63
N ASN A 185 10.52 8.76 19.76
CA ASN A 185 9.39 9.66 20.04
C ASN A 185 9.31 10.82 19.05
N GLU A 186 10.45 11.44 18.71
CA GLU A 186 10.49 12.59 17.79
C GLU A 186 10.20 12.18 16.34
N ALA A 187 10.83 11.11 15.87
CA ALA A 187 10.70 10.64 14.49
C ALA A 187 9.37 9.93 14.22
N ASN A 188 8.81 9.21 15.21
CA ASN A 188 7.66 8.34 14.98
C ASN A 188 6.45 9.15 14.53
N GLN A 189 6.19 10.31 15.14
CA GLN A 189 5.09 11.17 14.70
C GLN A 189 5.25 11.59 13.23
N VAL A 190 6.42 12.12 12.89
CA VAL A 190 6.72 12.63 11.54
C VAL A 190 6.63 11.51 10.51
N PHE A 191 7.17 10.33 10.83
CA PHE A 191 7.07 9.16 9.98
C PHE A 191 5.61 8.78 9.67
N TRP A 192 4.75 8.63 10.68
CA TRP A 192 3.36 8.23 10.45
C TRP A 192 2.56 9.31 9.72
N SER A 193 2.86 10.59 9.95
CA SER A 193 2.12 11.69 9.31
C SER A 193 2.58 12.01 7.90
N ASN A 194 3.82 11.72 7.54
CA ASN A 194 4.39 12.15 6.25
C ASN A 194 4.62 10.99 5.28
N THR A 195 4.64 9.74 5.78
CA THR A 195 4.76 8.57 4.91
C THR A 195 3.45 8.25 4.22
N THR A 196 3.50 8.01 2.91
CA THR A 196 2.39 7.43 2.16
C THR A 196 2.44 5.91 2.26
N PHE A 197 1.49 5.30 2.97
CA PHE A 197 1.44 3.84 3.09
C PHE A 197 0.67 3.23 1.93
N SER A 198 1.30 2.30 1.21
CA SER A 198 0.73 1.66 0.03
C SER A 198 0.44 0.19 0.25
N PHE A 199 -0.77 -0.23 -0.14
CA PHE A 199 -1.25 -1.61 -0.06
C PHE A 199 -1.88 -2.02 -1.37
N ASN A 200 -1.50 -3.17 -1.90
CA ASN A 200 -2.12 -3.75 -3.11
C ASN A 200 -3.01 -4.95 -2.79
N ASP A 201 -3.07 -5.34 -1.52
CA ASP A 201 -3.78 -6.51 -1.02
C ASP A 201 -4.64 -6.13 0.20
N PRO A 202 -5.94 -6.48 0.21
CA PRO A 202 -6.84 -6.17 1.32
C PRO A 202 -6.44 -6.85 2.64
N HIS A 203 -5.82 -8.03 2.57
CA HIS A 203 -5.42 -8.78 3.76
C HIS A 203 -4.26 -8.11 4.48
N SER A 204 -3.21 -7.70 3.75
CA SER A 204 -2.08 -6.91 4.25
C SER A 204 -2.51 -5.60 4.86
N PHE A 205 -3.42 -4.86 4.21
CA PHE A 205 -4.00 -3.65 4.77
C PHE A 205 -4.70 -3.93 6.11
N SER A 206 -5.55 -4.95 6.16
CA SER A 206 -6.32 -5.31 7.35
C SER A 206 -5.42 -5.74 8.51
N LEU A 207 -4.44 -6.60 8.26
CA LEU A 207 -3.47 -7.05 9.25
C LEU A 207 -2.61 -5.90 9.76
N PHE A 208 -2.09 -5.07 8.84
CA PHE A 208 -1.29 -3.91 9.20
C PHE A 208 -2.06 -3.01 10.15
N MET A 209 -3.29 -2.65 9.77
CA MET A 209 -4.16 -1.80 10.58
C MET A 209 -4.53 -2.46 11.91
N LYS A 210 -4.74 -3.78 11.97
CA LYS A 210 -5.02 -4.48 13.24
C LYS A 210 -3.86 -4.36 14.23
N GLU A 211 -2.63 -4.37 13.74
CA GLU A 211 -1.41 -4.29 14.55
C GLU A 211 -0.98 -2.87 14.91
N ARG A 212 -1.67 -1.82 14.43
CA ARG A 212 -1.35 -0.43 14.77
C ARG A 212 -2.05 0.04 16.04
N SER A 213 -1.32 0.82 16.84
CA SER A 213 -1.90 1.53 17.98
C SER A 213 -2.85 2.63 17.52
N THR A 214 -3.75 3.06 18.41
CA THR A 214 -4.67 4.18 18.14
C THR A 214 -3.91 5.45 17.74
N TYR A 215 -2.77 5.73 18.38
CA TYR A 215 -1.93 6.89 18.04
C TYR A 215 -1.38 6.80 16.61
N GLN A 216 -0.88 5.64 16.21
CA GLN A 216 -0.35 5.43 14.85
C GLN A 216 -1.44 5.62 13.80
N LYS A 217 -2.61 5.01 14.01
CA LYS A 217 -3.77 5.16 13.11
C LYS A 217 -4.24 6.60 12.98
N LYS A 218 -4.29 7.33 14.10
CA LYS A 218 -4.60 8.78 14.13
C LYS A 218 -3.57 9.64 13.41
N SER A 219 -2.34 9.14 13.28
CA SER A 219 -1.24 9.89 12.66
C SER A 219 -1.13 9.64 11.16
N ILE A 220 -1.67 8.52 10.63
CA ILE A 220 -1.69 8.24 9.19
C ILE A 220 -2.49 9.33 8.46
N ARG A 221 -1.80 10.07 7.58
CA ARG A 221 -2.38 11.16 6.76
C ARG A 221 -2.65 10.75 5.33
N THR A 222 -1.82 9.86 4.77
CA THR A 222 -1.87 9.51 3.35
C THR A 222 -1.89 8.00 3.16
N LEU A 223 -2.87 7.51 2.39
CA LEU A 223 -2.97 6.11 1.99
C LEU A 223 -2.97 5.99 0.47
N ARG A 224 -2.30 4.95 -0.03
CA ARG A 224 -2.38 4.48 -1.40
C ARG A 224 -2.93 3.05 -1.41
N LEU A 225 -3.97 2.80 -2.19
CA LEU A 225 -4.61 1.49 -2.28
C LEU A 225 -4.66 1.04 -3.75
N GLY A 226 -4.05 -0.10 -4.03
CA GLY A 226 -4.15 -0.79 -5.31
C GLY A 226 -5.34 -1.73 -5.31
N LEU A 227 -6.35 -1.44 -6.14
CA LEU A 227 -7.57 -2.21 -6.28
C LEU A 227 -7.47 -3.02 -7.58
N ASP A 228 -7.39 -4.34 -7.50
CA ASP A 228 -7.52 -5.20 -8.69
C ASP A 228 -8.98 -5.66 -8.81
N LEU A 229 -9.69 -5.13 -9.80
CA LEU A 229 -11.13 -5.39 -9.98
C LEU A 229 -11.40 -6.65 -10.82
N TRP A 230 -10.41 -7.52 -10.99
CA TRP A 230 -10.55 -8.70 -11.82
C TRP A 230 -11.52 -9.74 -11.24
N TYR A 231 -11.54 -9.87 -9.91
CA TYR A 231 -12.31 -10.91 -9.23
C TYR A 231 -13.30 -10.28 -8.23
N PRO A 232 -14.61 -10.59 -8.33
CA PRO A 232 -15.59 -10.15 -7.34
C PRO A 232 -15.18 -10.47 -5.90
N GLU A 233 -14.50 -11.60 -5.69
CA GLU A 233 -14.01 -12.03 -4.38
C GLU A 233 -12.97 -11.05 -3.79
N VAL A 234 -12.09 -10.49 -4.62
CA VAL A 234 -11.09 -9.50 -4.18
C VAL A 234 -11.79 -8.20 -3.78
N ILE A 235 -12.86 -7.84 -4.48
CA ILE A 235 -13.69 -6.67 -4.15
C ILE A 235 -14.41 -6.88 -2.81
N ASP A 236 -14.95 -8.07 -2.59
CA ASP A 236 -15.54 -8.44 -1.29
C ASP A 236 -14.50 -8.42 -0.17
N GLU A 237 -13.27 -8.87 -0.42
CA GLU A 237 -12.16 -8.77 0.54
C GLU A 237 -11.81 -7.31 0.85
N TRP A 238 -11.74 -6.42 -0.15
CA TRP A 238 -11.57 -4.98 0.08
C TRP A 238 -12.73 -4.37 0.85
N ASN A 239 -13.97 -4.75 0.55
CA ASN A 239 -15.12 -4.31 1.32
C ASN A 239 -15.01 -4.74 2.79
N LYS A 240 -14.60 -5.98 3.07
CA LYS A 240 -14.34 -6.43 4.44
C LYS A 240 -13.21 -5.64 5.09
N ALA A 241 -12.14 -5.36 4.35
CA ALA A 241 -11.00 -4.56 4.81
C ALA A 241 -11.40 -3.10 5.14
N PHE A 242 -12.37 -2.56 4.42
CA PHE A 242 -12.94 -1.22 4.64
C PHE A 242 -14.12 -1.20 5.63
N ALA A 243 -14.20 -2.19 6.52
CA ALA A 243 -15.20 -2.19 7.58
C ALA A 243 -15.25 -0.83 8.31
N ALA A 244 -16.46 -0.32 8.55
CA ALA A 244 -16.67 1.02 9.07
C ALA A 244 -15.86 1.32 10.35
N GLY A 245 -15.71 0.34 11.24
CA GLY A 245 -14.92 0.49 12.48
C GLY A 245 -13.43 0.74 12.22
N LEU A 246 -12.86 0.12 11.18
CA LEU A 246 -11.47 0.31 10.80
C LEU A 246 -11.28 1.68 10.16
N ILE A 247 -12.13 2.07 9.21
CA ILE A 247 -12.03 3.37 8.54
C ILE A 247 -12.24 4.52 9.55
N LYS A 248 -13.23 4.42 10.44
CA LYS A 248 -13.42 5.39 11.55
C LYS A 248 -12.22 5.51 12.48
N SER A 249 -11.35 4.50 12.53
CA SER A 249 -10.13 4.54 13.36
C SER A 249 -8.98 5.35 12.74
N LEU A 250 -9.17 5.89 11.52
CA LEU A 250 -8.21 6.72 10.79
C LEU A 250 -8.64 8.21 10.71
N PRO A 251 -8.92 8.90 11.83
CA PRO A 251 -9.39 10.30 11.79
C PRO A 251 -8.30 11.28 11.28
N GLY A 252 -7.05 10.81 11.18
CA GLY A 252 -5.94 11.55 10.61
C GLY A 252 -5.88 11.54 9.09
N LEU A 253 -6.59 10.63 8.42
CA LEU A 253 -6.49 10.49 6.98
C LEU A 253 -6.96 11.77 6.27
N ARG A 254 -6.14 12.30 5.37
CA ARG A 254 -6.38 13.51 4.56
C ARG A 254 -6.30 13.23 3.08
N VAL A 255 -5.37 12.38 2.66
CA VAL A 255 -5.14 12.09 1.25
C VAL A 255 -5.33 10.61 0.98
N LEU A 256 -6.16 10.29 -0.01
CA LEU A 256 -6.40 8.92 -0.45
C LEU A 256 -6.11 8.79 -1.94
N HIS A 257 -5.15 7.95 -2.29
CA HIS A 257 -4.84 7.59 -3.67
C HIS A 257 -5.37 6.18 -3.96
N LEU A 258 -6.24 6.05 -4.95
CA LEU A 258 -6.76 4.78 -5.43
C LEU A 258 -6.18 4.47 -6.80
N TYR A 259 -5.53 3.32 -6.91
CA TYR A 259 -5.01 2.80 -8.16
C TYR A 259 -5.86 1.61 -8.56
N VAL A 260 -6.78 1.84 -9.49
CA VAL A 260 -7.73 0.82 -9.93
C VAL A 260 -7.18 0.13 -11.16
N ARG A 261 -6.86 -1.16 -11.02
CA ARG A 261 -6.44 -2.03 -12.11
C ARG A 261 -7.66 -2.81 -12.60
N ASN A 262 -7.99 -2.62 -13.86
CA ASN A 262 -8.99 -3.40 -14.55
C ASN A 262 -8.29 -4.33 -15.55
N ARG A 263 -8.26 -5.62 -15.24
CA ARG A 263 -7.82 -6.66 -16.17
C ARG A 263 -9.05 -7.21 -16.87
N CYS A 264 -9.47 -6.63 -17.99
CA CYS A 264 -10.40 -7.36 -18.86
C CYS A 264 -9.61 -8.49 -19.52
N SER A 265 -9.75 -9.72 -19.03
CA SER A 265 -9.22 -10.86 -19.74
C SER A 265 -9.93 -10.96 -21.10
N HIS A 266 -9.16 -11.07 -22.18
CA HIS A 266 -9.63 -11.32 -23.54
C HIS A 266 -10.33 -12.69 -23.72
N HIS A 267 -10.80 -13.32 -22.63
CA HIS A 267 -11.19 -14.73 -22.59
C HIS A 267 -12.71 -14.94 -22.51
N HIS A 268 -13.50 -13.95 -22.89
CA HIS A 268 -14.85 -14.22 -23.36
C HIS A 268 -14.84 -14.25 -24.88
N PRO A 269 -14.49 -15.40 -25.51
CA PRO A 269 -14.59 -15.55 -26.95
C PRO A 269 -16.00 -15.16 -27.39
N GLY A 270 -16.10 -14.21 -28.33
CA GLY A 270 -17.37 -13.74 -28.90
C GLY A 270 -17.98 -12.48 -28.28
N LYS A 271 -17.39 -11.87 -27.23
CA LYS A 271 -17.83 -10.55 -26.76
C LYS A 271 -16.91 -9.46 -27.28
N SER A 272 -17.48 -8.38 -27.83
CA SER A 272 -16.67 -7.23 -28.18
C SER A 272 -16.08 -6.61 -26.90
N PRO A 273 -14.91 -5.95 -26.97
CA PRO A 273 -14.38 -5.19 -25.83
C PRO A 273 -15.40 -4.19 -25.25
N ARG A 274 -16.28 -3.64 -26.11
CA ARG A 274 -17.35 -2.75 -25.72
C ARG A 274 -18.42 -3.44 -24.87
N ASP A 275 -18.81 -4.67 -25.21
CA ASP A 275 -19.77 -5.46 -24.43
C ASP A 275 -19.21 -5.87 -23.07
N THR A 276 -17.93 -6.26 -23.03
CA THR A 276 -17.23 -6.53 -21.77
C THR A 276 -17.19 -5.28 -20.89
N PHE A 277 -17.00 -4.11 -21.49
CA PHE A 277 -17.00 -2.85 -20.76
C PHE A 277 -18.41 -2.45 -20.28
N HIS A 278 -19.46 -2.64 -21.08
CA HIS A 278 -20.84 -2.43 -20.61
C HIS A 278 -21.21 -3.40 -19.48
N THR A 279 -20.68 -4.63 -19.53
CA THR A 279 -20.79 -5.59 -18.44
C THR A 279 -20.06 -5.09 -17.20
N LEU A 280 -18.85 -4.54 -17.31
CA LEU A 280 -18.19 -3.89 -16.17
C LEU A 280 -18.99 -2.70 -15.64
N ARG A 281 -19.60 -1.91 -16.53
CA ARG A 281 -20.43 -0.77 -16.14
C ARG A 281 -21.65 -1.21 -15.33
N SER A 282 -22.25 -2.35 -15.66
CA SER A 282 -23.40 -2.90 -14.95
C SER A 282 -23.02 -3.78 -13.75
N VAL A 283 -21.86 -4.43 -13.76
CA VAL A 283 -21.40 -5.37 -12.72
C VAL A 283 -20.60 -4.68 -11.62
N ILE A 284 -19.83 -3.62 -11.91
CA ILE A 284 -18.97 -2.97 -10.92
C ILE A 284 -19.70 -1.89 -10.12
N TRP A 285 -20.74 -1.27 -10.67
CA TRP A 285 -21.51 -0.24 -9.97
C TRP A 285 -22.72 -0.68 -9.11
N PRO A 286 -23.17 -1.94 -9.01
CA PRO A 286 -24.22 -2.23 -8.05
C PRO A 286 -23.73 -1.84 -6.66
N ALA A 287 -24.63 -1.23 -5.87
CA ALA A 287 -24.34 -0.58 -4.59
C ALA A 287 -23.51 -1.42 -3.59
N HIS A 288 -23.43 -2.75 -3.77
CA HIS A 288 -22.66 -3.64 -2.91
C HIS A 288 -21.14 -3.56 -3.12
N MET A 289 -20.63 -3.33 -4.35
CA MET A 289 -19.18 -3.41 -4.61
C MET A 289 -18.40 -2.27 -3.96
N LEU A 290 -19.03 -1.11 -3.79
CA LEU A 290 -18.44 0.06 -3.15
C LEU A 290 -19.15 0.43 -1.85
N ALA A 291 -19.98 -0.47 -1.29
CA ALA A 291 -20.80 -0.18 -0.12
C ALA A 291 -19.96 0.38 1.04
N ASN A 292 -18.74 -0.12 1.24
CA ASN A 292 -17.89 0.36 2.32
C ASN A 292 -17.00 1.56 1.95
N PHE A 293 -16.95 1.98 0.69
CA PHE A 293 -16.25 3.21 0.31
C PHE A 293 -16.94 4.46 0.86
N GLU A 294 -18.26 4.41 1.11
CA GLU A 294 -18.98 5.49 1.79
C GLU A 294 -18.37 5.81 3.18
N ASN A 295 -17.69 4.85 3.80
CA ASN A 295 -17.05 5.07 5.09
C ASN A 295 -15.92 6.11 5.00
N PHE A 296 -15.28 6.26 3.83
CA PHE A 296 -14.26 7.28 3.59
C PHE A 296 -14.87 8.69 3.50
N ALA A 297 -16.13 8.82 3.06
CA ALA A 297 -16.83 10.11 3.03
C ALA A 297 -17.06 10.69 4.43
N ARG A 298 -16.92 9.88 5.49
CA ARG A 298 -16.98 10.32 6.88
C ARG A 298 -15.64 10.81 7.43
N LEU A 299 -14.57 10.70 6.65
CA LEU A 299 -13.23 11.16 7.03
C LEU A 299 -12.99 12.59 6.50
N PRO A 300 -12.14 13.37 7.18
CA PRO A 300 -11.78 14.73 6.74
C PRO A 300 -10.79 14.70 5.56
N LEU A 301 -11.18 14.07 4.45
CA LEU A 301 -10.34 13.97 3.25
C LEU A 301 -10.22 15.35 2.59
N GLU A 302 -8.98 15.79 2.42
CA GLU A 302 -8.61 17.00 1.69
C GLU A 302 -8.44 16.71 0.19
N SER A 303 -7.96 15.51 -0.15
CA SER A 303 -7.73 15.10 -1.53
C SER A 303 -8.00 13.62 -1.74
N VAL A 304 -8.63 13.31 -2.88
CA VAL A 304 -8.84 11.95 -3.37
C VAL A 304 -8.38 11.90 -4.81
N THR A 305 -7.44 11.02 -5.08
CA THR A 305 -6.92 10.73 -6.42
C THR A 305 -7.39 9.35 -6.82
N VAL A 306 -7.95 9.21 -8.02
CA VAL A 306 -8.29 7.91 -8.59
C VAL A 306 -7.55 7.82 -9.91
N VAL A 307 -6.73 6.79 -10.05
CA VAL A 307 -6.02 6.45 -11.29
C VAL A 307 -6.60 5.14 -11.78
N TRP A 308 -7.28 5.17 -12.92
CA TRP A 308 -7.85 4.01 -13.58
C TRP A 308 -6.88 3.49 -14.63
N ARG A 309 -6.40 2.27 -14.44
CA ARG A 309 -5.54 1.58 -15.40
C ARG A 309 -6.26 0.39 -15.99
N ASN A 310 -6.43 0.42 -17.30
CA ASN A 310 -6.88 -0.73 -18.06
C ASN A 310 -5.66 -1.57 -18.46
N ILE A 311 -5.64 -2.84 -18.08
CA ILE A 311 -4.59 -3.82 -18.42
C ILE A 311 -5.12 -4.73 -19.53
N ILE A 312 -5.82 -4.15 -20.49
CA ILE A 312 -6.04 -4.77 -21.80
C ILE A 312 -4.76 -4.50 -22.57
N GLY A 313 -4.15 -5.51 -23.19
CA GLY A 313 -2.88 -5.34 -23.93
C GLY A 313 -2.93 -4.18 -24.92
N ASP A 314 -1.76 -3.69 -25.37
CA ASP A 314 -1.37 -2.45 -26.10
C ASP A 314 -2.37 -1.71 -27.02
N ILE A 315 -3.53 -2.29 -27.29
CA ILE A 315 -4.64 -1.74 -28.04
C ILE A 315 -5.76 -1.38 -27.06
N ALA A 316 -5.50 -0.45 -26.15
CA ALA A 316 -6.57 0.21 -25.41
C ALA A 316 -7.19 1.29 -26.32
N PRO A 317 -8.41 1.08 -26.86
CA PRO A 317 -9.02 2.08 -27.72
C PRO A 317 -9.35 3.36 -26.94
N SER A 318 -9.35 4.52 -27.61
CA SER A 318 -9.52 5.85 -27.01
C SER A 318 -10.77 5.97 -26.12
N TRP A 319 -11.86 5.28 -26.45
CA TRP A 319 -13.08 5.25 -25.65
C TRP A 319 -12.85 4.67 -24.24
N SER A 320 -11.85 3.81 -24.05
CA SER A 320 -11.53 3.24 -22.73
C SER A 320 -10.95 4.30 -21.77
N HIS A 321 -10.25 5.32 -22.29
CA HIS A 321 -9.76 6.44 -21.49
C HIS A 321 -10.89 7.39 -21.09
N GLU A 322 -11.81 7.72 -22.01
CA GLU A 322 -12.95 8.57 -21.69
C GLU A 322 -13.82 7.95 -20.59
N ILE A 323 -14.13 6.66 -20.72
CA ILE A 323 -14.91 5.98 -19.70
C ILE A 323 -14.09 5.83 -18.41
N GLY A 324 -12.79 5.51 -18.49
CA GLY A 324 -11.91 5.53 -17.32
C GLY A 324 -12.00 6.85 -16.54
N ARG A 325 -11.97 8.00 -17.23
CA ARG A 325 -12.13 9.33 -16.62
C ARG A 325 -13.52 9.56 -16.04
N GLU A 326 -14.59 9.12 -16.73
CA GLU A 326 -15.95 9.13 -16.17
C GLU A 326 -15.96 8.40 -14.82
N TRP A 327 -15.35 7.20 -14.78
CA TRP A 327 -15.24 6.36 -13.58
C TRP A 327 -14.41 6.96 -12.47
N GLU A 328 -13.23 7.50 -12.78
CA GLU A 328 -12.37 8.19 -11.83
C GLU A 328 -13.11 9.32 -11.14
N ASN A 329 -13.74 10.20 -11.92
CA ASN A 329 -14.51 11.32 -11.41
C ASN A 329 -15.71 10.85 -10.58
N ARG A 330 -16.40 9.81 -11.05
CA ARG A 330 -17.55 9.23 -10.36
C ARG A 330 -17.14 8.67 -9.00
N LEU A 331 -16.11 7.82 -8.93
CA LEU A 331 -15.62 7.23 -7.70
C LEU A 331 -15.07 8.30 -6.75
N ARG A 332 -14.32 9.27 -7.27
CA ARG A 332 -13.78 10.40 -6.50
C ARG A 332 -14.90 11.19 -5.82
N ARG A 333 -15.95 11.57 -6.55
CA ARG A 333 -17.11 12.26 -5.96
C ARG A 333 -17.79 11.42 -4.89
N TYR A 334 -17.72 10.08 -4.99
CA TYR A 334 -18.48 9.17 -4.12
C TYR A 334 -17.81 9.10 -2.77
N ILE A 335 -16.48 8.94 -2.81
CA ILE A 335 -15.61 8.98 -1.64
C ILE A 335 -15.64 10.35 -0.97
N LEU A 336 -15.79 11.43 -1.72
CA LEU A 336 -15.90 12.79 -1.17
C LEU A 336 -17.32 13.15 -0.70
N GLY A 337 -18.32 12.27 -0.87
CA GLY A 337 -19.71 12.56 -0.50
C GLY A 337 -20.37 13.68 -1.33
N LEU A 338 -19.93 13.90 -2.57
CA LEU A 338 -20.40 14.95 -3.47
C LEU A 338 -21.50 14.48 -4.44
N TYR A 339 -22.36 13.55 -4.02
CA TYR A 339 -23.45 12.98 -4.81
C TYR A 339 -24.80 13.61 -4.55
#